data_AF-A0A350F2E0-F1
#
_entry.id   AF-A0A350F2E0-F1
#
_cell.length_a   1.000
_cell.length_b   1.000
_cell.length_c   1.000
_cell.angle_alpha   90.00
_cell.angle_beta   90.00
_cell.angle_gamma   90.00
#
_symmetry.space_group_name_H-M   'P 1'
#
loop_
_entity.id
_entity.type
_entity.pdbx_description
1 polymer ?
#
loop_
_entity_poly.entity_id
_entity_poly.type
_entity_poly.pdbx_seq_one_letter_code
_entity_poly.pdbx_strand_id
1 'polypeptide(L)' 'MSMDELRSSVARLSEQQQNELIAYVIHLRHQRDAAARRELASRLDRQDPKDWASLDSLKESWKD' A
#
# COMPACT_ATOMS: atom_id res chain seq x y z
N MET A 1 19.43 -6.99 15.02
CA MET A 1 18.56 -5.99 15.66
C MET A 1 17.35 -6.71 16.20
N SER A 2 17.13 -6.64 17.51
CA SER A 2 15.98 -7.22 18.17
C SER A 2 14.72 -6.39 17.91
N MET A 3 13.55 -6.95 18.24
CA MET A 3 12.29 -6.25 18.07
C MET A 3 12.18 -5.02 18.99
N ASP A 4 12.82 -5.08 20.15
CA ASP A 4 12.86 -3.97 21.11
C ASP A 4 13.83 -2.86 20.69
N GLU A 5 14.96 -3.22 20.07
CA GLU A 5 15.86 -2.24 19.43
C GLU A 5 15.16 -1.54 18.27
N LEU A 6 14.34 -2.25 17.49
CA LEU A 6 13.57 -1.66 16.39
C LEU A 6 12.48 -0.71 16.90
N ARG A 7 11.70 -1.12 17.90
CA ARG A 7 10.71 -0.23 18.56
C ARG A 7 11.37 1.05 19.08
N SER A 8 12.50 0.89 19.77
CA SER A 8 13.26 2.01 20.33
C SER A 8 13.82 2.95 19.26
N SER A 9 14.11 2.43 18.08
CA SER A 9 14.58 3.23 16.94
C SER A 9 13.43 3.97 16.25
N VAL A 10 12.29 3.30 16.05
CA VAL A 10 11.07 3.91 15.48
C VAL A 10 10.54 5.03 16.38
N ALA A 11 10.55 4.84 17.70
CA ALA A 11 10.10 5.84 18.65
C ALA A 11 10.93 7.14 18.65
N ARG A 12 12.14 7.12 18.09
CA ARG A 12 13.01 8.31 17.95
C ARG A 12 12.83 9.05 16.64
N LEU A 13 12.07 8.50 15.70
CA LEU A 13 11.78 9.14 14.42
C LEU A 13 10.80 10.29 14.61
N SER A 14 10.89 11.32 13.77
CA SER A 14 9.85 12.35 13.69
C SER A 14 8.53 11.74 13.19
N GLU A 15 7.40 12.41 13.43
CA GLU A 15 6.09 11.95 12.94
C GLU A 15 6.08 11.73 11.42
N GLN A 16 6.71 12.62 10.66
CA GLN A 16 6.84 12.48 9.21
C GLN A 16 7.59 11.20 8.83
N GLN A 17 8.72 10.92 9.48
CA GLN A 17 9.52 9.72 9.22
C GLN A 17 8.79 8.44 9.65
N GLN A 18 8.01 8.50 10.73
CA GLN A 18 7.14 7.38 11.13
C GLN A 18 6.06 7.10 10.07
N ASN A 19 5.44 8.14 9.52
CA ASN A 19 4.44 8.01 8.45
C ASN A 19 5.04 7.39 7.18
N GLU A 20 6.24 7.83 6.78
CA GLU A 20 6.98 7.24 5.65
C GLU A 20 7.30 5.76 5.88
N LEU A 21 7.75 5.40 7.09
CA LEU A 21 8.01 4.01 7.46
C LEU A 21 6.74 3.15 7.42
N ILE A 22 5.62 3.66 7.94
CA ILE A 22 4.32 2.96 7.90
C ILE A 22 3.90 2.71 6.46
N ALA A 23 3.98 3.73 5.59
CA ALA A 23 3.66 3.59 4.17
C ALA A 23 4.52 2.52 3.49
N TYR A 24 5.82 2.48 3.80
CA TYR A 24 6.72 1.47 3.28
C TYR A 24 6.39 0.05 3.78
N VAL A 25 6.08 -0.13 5.06
CA VAL A 25 5.68 -1.44 5.62
C VAL A 25 4.37 -1.92 4.99
N ILE A 26 3.41 -1.03 4.78
CA ILE A 26 2.15 -1.32 4.06
C ILE A 26 2.46 -1.74 2.62
N HIS A 27 3.32 -1.02 1.92
CA HIS A 27 3.77 -1.38 0.58
C HIS A 27 4.39 -2.78 0.54
N LEU A 28 5.29 -3.11 1.48
CA LEU A 28 5.88 -4.44 1.60
C LEU A 28 4.83 -5.52 1.87
N ARG A 29 3.81 -5.23 2.68
CA ARG A 29 2.70 -6.17 2.95
C ARG A 29 1.90 -6.45 1.68
N HIS A 30 1.55 -5.42 0.92
CA HIS A 30 0.86 -5.58 -0.37
C HIS A 30 1.73 -6.26 -1.42
N GLN A 31 3.04 -6.01 -1.42
CA GLN A 31 3.97 -6.75 -2.25
C GLN A 31 4.11 -8.22 -1.84
N ARG A 32 3.71 -8.65 -0.65
CA ARG A 32 3.74 -10.07 -0.27
C ARG A 32 2.46 -10.79 -0.67
N ASP A 33 1.37 -10.06 -0.83
CA ASP A 33 0.12 -10.57 -1.39
C ASP A 33 0.29 -10.87 -2.89
N ALA A 34 0.52 -12.14 -3.20
CA ALA A 34 0.67 -12.61 -4.58
C ALA A 34 -0.64 -12.49 -5.39
N ALA A 35 -1.80 -12.53 -4.72
CA ALA A 35 -3.10 -12.35 -5.38
C ALA A 35 -3.32 -10.88 -5.73
N ALA A 36 -3.08 -9.96 -4.79
CA ALA A 36 -3.15 -8.52 -5.05
C ALA A 36 -2.14 -8.06 -6.10
N ARG A 37 -0.92 -8.59 -6.10
CA ARG A 37 0.07 -8.31 -7.16
C ARG A 37 -0.38 -8.78 -8.54
N ARG A 38 -0.94 -9.99 -8.65
CA ARG A 38 -1.46 -10.51 -9.92
C ARG A 38 -2.66 -9.71 -10.41
N GLU A 39 -3.57 -9.36 -9.50
CA GLU A 39 -4.73 -8.54 -9.83
C GLU A 39 -4.30 -7.15 -10.33
N LEU A 40 -3.42 -6.46 -9.58
CA LEU A 40 -2.87 -5.16 -9.98
C LEU A 40 -2.12 -5.22 -11.31
N ALA A 41 -1.26 -6.24 -11.50
CA ALA A 41 -0.57 -6.44 -12.77
C ALA A 41 -1.58 -6.67 -13.92
N SER A 42 -2.61 -7.49 -13.71
CA SER A 42 -3.64 -7.75 -14.72
C SER A 42 -4.51 -6.53 -15.06
N ARG A 43 -4.67 -5.60 -14.11
CA ARG A 43 -5.37 -4.33 -14.32
C ARG A 43 -4.48 -3.30 -15.02
N LEU A 44 -3.19 -3.26 -14.70
CA LEU A 44 -2.22 -2.37 -15.35
C LEU A 44 -1.90 -2.80 -16.79
N ASP A 45 -1.85 -4.12 -17.04
CA ASP A 45 -1.70 -4.68 -18.39
C ASP A 45 -2.98 -4.51 -19.23
N ARG A 46 -4.14 -4.32 -18.59
CA ARG A 46 -5.37 -3.90 -19.27
C ARG A 46 -5.26 -2.42 -19.67
N GLN A 47 -4.62 -2.22 -20.82
CA GLN A 47 -4.53 -0.92 -21.52
C GLN A 47 -5.83 -0.50 -22.22
N ASP A 48 -6.96 -1.18 -22.02
CA ASP A 48 -8.24 -0.72 -22.58
C ASP A 48 -8.82 0.41 -21.69
N PRO A 49 -8.94 1.64 -22.20
CA PRO A 49 -9.50 2.76 -21.44
C PRO A 49 -10.93 2.52 -20.91
N LYS A 50 -11.64 1.52 -21.46
CA LYS A 50 -12.98 1.12 -20.98
C LYS A 50 -12.97 0.37 -19.65
N ASP A 51 -11.84 -0.23 -19.28
CA ASP A 51 -11.67 -1.00 -18.04
C ASP A 51 -11.17 -0.13 -16.87
N TRP A 52 -10.91 1.17 -17.10
CA TRP A 52 -10.47 2.07 -16.05
C TRP A 52 -11.65 2.45 -15.16
N ALA A 53 -11.54 2.20 -13.85
CA ALA A 53 -12.53 2.66 -12.90
C ALA A 53 -12.60 4.18 -12.93
N SER A 54 -13.81 4.72 -13.12
CA SER A 54 -14.03 6.15 -13.03
C SER A 54 -13.77 6.63 -11.59
N LEU A 55 -13.40 7.90 -11.45
CA LEU A 55 -13.16 8.54 -10.15
C LEU A 55 -14.37 8.45 -9.22
N ASP A 56 -15.57 8.37 -9.78
CA ASP A 56 -16.82 8.20 -9.03
C ASP A 56 -17.02 6.76 -8.56
N SER A 57 -16.70 5.75 -9.40
CA SER A 57 -16.75 4.34 -9.01
C SER A 57 -15.75 4.00 -7.91
N LEU A 58 -14.56 4.63 -7.92
CA LEU A 58 -13.56 4.47 -6.86
C LEU A 58 -14.05 5.00 -5.51
N LYS A 59 -14.75 6.14 -5.49
CA LYS A 59 -15.29 6.75 -4.26
C LYS A 59 -16.37 5.91 -3.59
N GLU A 60 -17.17 5.17 -4.34
CA GLU A 60 -18.18 4.29 -3.76
C GLU A 60 -17.57 3.05 -3.10
N SER A 61 -16.50 2.50 -3.68
CA SER A 61 -15.82 1.32 -3.13
C SER A 61 -15.07 1.53 -1.81
N TRP A 62 -14.88 2.78 -1.39
CA TRP A 62 -14.17 3.16 -0.15
C TRP A 62 -15.12 3.58 0.99
N LYS A 63 -16.43 3.49 0.76
CA LYS A 63 -17.45 3.79 1.77
C LYS A 63 -17.89 2.58 2.60
N ASP A 64 -17.44 1.38 2.23
CA ASP A 64 -17.49 0.15 3.04
C ASP A 64 -16.16 -0.09 3.76
#